data_AF-A0A3B0T972-F1
#
_entry.id   AF-A0A3B0T972-F1
#
_cell.length_a   1.000
_cell.length_b   1.000
_cell.length_c   1.000
_cell.angle_alpha   90.00
_cell.angle_beta   90.00
_cell.angle_gamma   90.00
#
_symmetry.space_group_name_H-M   'P 1'
#
loop_
_entity.id
_entity.type
_entity.pdbx_description
1 polymer ?
#
loop_
_entity_poly.entity_id
_entity_poly.type
_entity_poly.pdbx_seq_one_letter_code
_entity_poly.pdbx_strand_id
1 'polypeptide(L)'
;MPADFDTIVNLSKKRGFVFQSSEIYGGLRSAYDYGPLGVELLRNVKEQWWRSMVRMRDDIVGIDSAILQSPKVWIASGHVASFSDPLVECRECHARHRVDKLADPEKCPTCGNSGTFTEPKEFNLMFKTHMGPVESDDNEIYL
;
A
#
# COMPACT_ATOMS: atom_id res chain seq x y z
N MET A 1 4.37 -22.97 -22.29
CA MET A 1 4.26 -22.82 -20.82
C MET A 1 3.94 -21.37 -20.53
N PRO A 2 3.00 -21.04 -19.63
CA PRO A 2 2.81 -19.67 -19.18
C PRO A 2 4.13 -19.16 -18.58
N ALA A 3 4.46 -17.90 -18.84
CA ALA A 3 5.61 -17.28 -18.20
C ALA A 3 5.40 -17.28 -16.68
N ASP A 4 6.43 -17.65 -15.92
CA ASP A 4 6.40 -17.49 -14.47
C ASP A 4 6.45 -15.99 -14.09
N PHE A 5 6.12 -15.71 -12.83
CA PHE A 5 6.07 -14.33 -12.34
C PHE A 5 7.42 -13.62 -12.48
N ASP A 6 8.52 -14.32 -12.20
CA ASP A 6 9.87 -13.77 -12.28
C ASP A 6 10.24 -13.37 -13.72
N THR A 7 9.79 -14.12 -14.71
CA THR A 7 9.94 -13.77 -16.13
C THR A 7 9.26 -12.45 -16.45
N ILE A 8 8.04 -12.23 -15.93
CA ILE A 8 7.28 -10.98 -16.14
C ILE A 8 7.93 -9.80 -15.42
N VAL A 9 8.38 -9.98 -14.17
CA VAL A 9 9.08 -8.95 -13.40
C VAL A 9 10.37 -8.54 -14.12
N ASN A 10 11.16 -9.52 -14.57
CA ASN A 10 12.40 -9.27 -15.30
C ASN A 10 12.15 -8.54 -16.62
N LEU A 11 11.09 -8.90 -17.37
CA LEU A 11 10.72 -8.19 -18.59
C LEU A 11 10.31 -6.75 -18.30
N SER A 12 9.46 -6.54 -17.29
CA SER A 12 8.97 -5.22 -16.89
C SER A 12 10.13 -4.27 -16.55
N LYS A 13 11.12 -4.77 -15.79
CA LYS A 13 12.33 -4.01 -15.48
C LYS A 13 13.18 -3.73 -16.72
N LYS A 14 13.49 -4.77 -17.52
CA LYS A 14 14.35 -4.64 -18.72
C LYS A 14 13.77 -3.74 -19.80
N ARG A 15 12.44 -3.63 -19.89
CA ARG A 15 11.75 -2.85 -20.92
C ARG A 15 11.29 -1.47 -20.45
N GLY A 16 11.57 -1.10 -19.21
CA GLY A 16 11.21 0.23 -18.71
C GLY A 16 9.72 0.40 -18.42
N PHE A 17 9.09 -0.64 -17.88
CA PHE A 17 7.74 -0.54 -17.33
C PHE A 17 7.75 -0.11 -15.87
N VAL A 18 8.37 -0.89 -14.99
CA VAL A 18 8.33 -0.66 -13.54
C VAL A 18 9.70 -0.93 -12.94
N PHE A 19 10.12 -0.07 -12.02
CA PHE A 19 11.37 -0.15 -11.27
C PHE A 19 11.10 -0.10 -9.77
N GLN A 20 11.99 -0.70 -8.97
CA GLN A 20 11.95 -0.54 -7.52
C GLN A 20 12.23 0.93 -7.19
N SER A 21 11.33 1.58 -6.45
CA SER A 21 11.56 2.98 -6.10
C SER A 21 12.78 3.12 -5.20
N SER A 22 13.59 4.15 -5.43
CA SER A 22 14.87 4.38 -4.75
C SER A 22 15.87 3.21 -4.86
N GLU A 23 15.86 2.47 -5.99
CA GLU A 23 16.68 1.25 -6.18
C GLU A 23 18.17 1.44 -5.85
N ILE A 24 18.79 2.55 -6.29
CA ILE A 24 20.22 2.82 -6.05
C ILE A 24 20.57 3.08 -4.58
N TYR A 25 19.56 3.31 -3.73
CA TYR A 25 19.69 3.54 -2.29
C TYR A 25 19.20 2.33 -1.46
N GLY A 26 19.05 1.16 -2.07
CA GLY A 26 18.59 -0.06 -1.40
C GLY A 26 17.09 -0.33 -1.51
N GLY A 27 16.35 0.55 -2.19
CA GLY A 27 14.93 0.38 -2.48
C GLY A 27 14.02 0.73 -1.31
N LEU A 28 12.87 1.34 -1.62
CA LEU A 28 11.78 1.54 -0.68
C LEU A 28 10.72 0.44 -0.88
N ARG A 29 10.67 -0.51 0.07
CA ARG A 29 9.72 -1.63 0.00
C ARG A 29 8.30 -1.13 -0.24
N SER A 30 7.57 -1.81 -1.13
CA SER A 30 6.19 -1.49 -1.52
C SER A 30 6.00 -0.17 -2.28
N ALA A 31 7.08 0.50 -2.69
CA ALA A 31 7.04 1.66 -3.59
C ALA A 31 7.75 1.34 -4.92
N TYR A 32 7.16 1.77 -6.03
CA TYR A 32 7.66 1.49 -7.38
C TYR A 32 7.52 2.70 -8.29
N ASP A 33 8.47 2.87 -9.20
CA ASP A 33 8.51 3.97 -10.18
C ASP A 33 8.17 3.44 -11.57
N TYR A 34 7.28 4.13 -12.29
CA TYR A 34 6.92 3.77 -13.66
C TYR A 34 7.93 4.36 -14.66
N GLY A 35 8.52 3.50 -15.48
CA GLY A 35 9.42 3.89 -16.56
C GLY A 35 8.71 4.42 -17.81
N PRO A 36 9.44 4.70 -18.90
CA PRO A 36 8.87 5.31 -20.11
C PRO A 36 7.70 4.54 -20.74
N LEU A 37 7.77 3.21 -20.80
CA LEU A 37 6.64 2.41 -21.31
C LEU A 37 5.55 2.22 -20.25
N GLY A 38 5.95 2.17 -18.98
CA GLY A 38 5.03 2.00 -17.86
C GLY A 38 4.09 3.18 -17.67
N VAL A 39 4.61 4.41 -17.79
CA VAL A 39 3.80 5.62 -17.63
C VAL A 39 2.77 5.75 -18.76
N GLU A 40 3.13 5.40 -20.00
CA GLU A 40 2.21 5.40 -21.13
C GLU A 40 1.14 4.31 -21.00
N LEU A 41 1.51 3.10 -20.55
CA LEU A 41 0.55 2.05 -20.25
C LEU A 41 -0.42 2.49 -19.13
N LEU A 42 0.10 3.04 -18.03
CA LEU A 42 -0.69 3.51 -16.89
C LEU A 42 -1.69 4.59 -17.33
N ARG A 43 -1.24 5.57 -18.13
CA ARG A 43 -2.10 6.62 -18.70
C ARG A 43 -3.18 6.04 -19.58
N ASN A 44 -2.83 5.14 -20.48
CA ASN A 44 -3.80 4.51 -21.38
C ASN A 44 -4.90 3.76 -20.61
N VAL A 45 -4.53 3.01 -19.57
CA VAL A 45 -5.51 2.33 -18.71
C VAL A 45 -6.42 3.33 -17.99
N LYS A 46 -5.86 4.39 -17.40
CA LYS A 46 -6.63 5.43 -16.71
C LYS A 46 -7.60 6.16 -17.65
N GLU A 47 -7.15 6.53 -18.85
CA GLU A 47 -7.98 7.22 -19.85
C GLU A 47 -9.11 6.32 -20.38
N GLN A 48 -8.83 5.04 -20.65
CA GLN A 48 -9.89 4.10 -21.06
C GLN A 48 -10.94 3.92 -19.95
N TRP A 49 -10.49 3.80 -18.71
CA TRP A 49 -11.42 3.72 -17.57
C TRP A 49 -12.27 4.98 -17.47
N TRP A 50 -11.66 6.17 -17.48
CA TRP A 50 -12.36 7.45 -17.38
C TRP A 50 -13.37 7.64 -18.51
N ARG A 51 -12.99 7.29 -19.74
CA ARG A 51 -13.89 7.31 -20.89
C ARG A 51 -15.10 6.41 -20.64
N SER A 52 -14.87 5.16 -20.24
CA SER A 52 -15.95 4.17 -20.08
C SER A 52 -16.89 4.47 -18.92
N MET A 53 -16.36 4.95 -17.80
CA MET A 53 -17.12 5.15 -16.56
C MET A 53 -17.71 6.54 -16.46
N VAL A 54 -16.99 7.58 -16.89
CA VAL A 54 -17.42 8.97 -16.68
C VAL A 54 -17.98 9.58 -17.96
N ARG A 55 -17.30 9.42 -19.10
CA ARG A 55 -17.72 10.11 -20.35
C ARG A 55 -18.84 9.40 -21.11
N MET A 56 -18.95 8.08 -20.99
CA MET A 56 -19.93 7.27 -21.72
C MET A 56 -21.19 6.95 -20.91
N ARG A 57 -21.30 7.49 -19.69
CA ARG A 57 -22.42 7.27 -18.79
C ARG A 57 -22.97 8.60 -18.32
N ASP A 58 -24.29 8.70 -18.25
CA ASP A 58 -24.97 9.93 -17.81
C ASP A 58 -25.20 9.98 -16.28
N ASP A 59 -24.78 8.94 -15.56
CA ASP A 59 -25.03 8.75 -14.13
C ASP A 59 -23.78 8.83 -13.24
N ILE A 60 -22.64 9.23 -13.80
CA ILE A 60 -21.36 9.35 -13.07
C ILE A 60 -20.73 10.72 -13.34
N VAL A 61 -20.34 11.42 -12.28
CA VAL A 61 -19.70 12.73 -12.33
C VAL A 61 -18.26 12.63 -11.86
N GLY A 62 -17.32 13.13 -12.66
CA GLY A 62 -15.91 13.18 -12.30
C GLY A 62 -15.60 14.31 -11.31
N ILE A 63 -14.83 14.00 -10.28
CA ILE A 63 -14.26 14.97 -9.32
C ILE A 63 -12.77 14.66 -9.10
N ASP A 64 -12.00 15.67 -8.70
CA ASP A 64 -10.61 15.53 -8.28
C ASP A 64 -10.44 16.17 -6.91
N SER A 65 -10.15 15.36 -5.89
CA SER A 65 -10.08 15.78 -4.48
C SER A 65 -8.64 15.82 -3.98
N ALA A 66 -8.37 16.69 -3.02
CA ALA A 66 -7.10 16.68 -2.32
C ALA A 66 -6.84 15.32 -1.66
N ILE A 67 -5.58 14.88 -1.65
CA ILE A 67 -5.17 13.64 -0.99
C ILE A 67 -5.19 13.82 0.53
N LEU A 68 -4.66 14.95 1.02
CA LEU A 68 -4.65 15.28 2.44
C LEU A 68 -6.03 15.80 2.85
N GLN A 69 -6.63 15.16 3.85
CA GLN A 69 -7.99 15.43 4.31
C GLN A 69 -8.03 15.73 5.81
N SER A 70 -9.06 16.45 6.24
CA SER A 70 -9.29 16.71 7.66
C SER A 70 -9.49 15.39 8.44
N PRO A 71 -8.89 15.22 9.64
CA PRO A 71 -9.10 14.03 10.48
C PRO A 71 -10.57 13.71 10.74
N LYS A 72 -11.42 14.74 10.80
CA LYS A 72 -12.86 14.58 11.02
C LYS A 72 -13.54 13.72 9.95
N VAL A 73 -13.04 13.74 8.70
CA VAL A 73 -13.56 12.91 7.60
C VAL A 73 -13.26 11.43 7.87
N TRP A 74 -12.05 11.13 8.34
CA TRP A 74 -11.62 9.77 8.64
C TRP A 74 -12.25 9.21 9.92
N ILE A 75 -12.53 10.06 10.89
CA ILE A 75 -13.33 9.70 12.08
C ILE A 75 -14.78 9.40 11.66
N ALA A 76 -15.41 10.30 10.91
CA ALA A 76 -16.80 10.15 10.50
C ALA A 76 -17.03 8.91 9.60
N SER A 77 -16.06 8.57 8.75
CA SER A 77 -16.10 7.37 7.92
C SER A 77 -15.70 6.09 8.66
N GLY A 78 -15.18 6.19 9.89
CA GLY A 78 -14.76 5.06 10.72
C GLY A 78 -13.33 4.56 10.50
N HIS A 79 -12.60 5.08 9.51
CA HIS A 79 -11.24 4.62 9.18
C HIS A 79 -10.27 4.71 10.37
N VAL A 80 -10.35 5.77 11.17
CA VAL A 80 -9.51 5.91 12.38
C VAL A 80 -9.71 4.74 13.36
N ALA A 81 -10.94 4.23 13.47
CA ALA A 81 -11.28 3.19 14.43
C ALA A 81 -11.12 1.77 13.87
N SER A 82 -11.28 1.56 12.57
CA SER A 82 -11.41 0.21 11.99
C SER A 82 -10.47 -0.10 10.83
N PHE A 83 -9.68 0.86 10.33
CA PHE A 83 -8.76 0.61 9.22
C PHE A 83 -7.42 0.07 9.74
N SER A 84 -7.47 -1.13 10.32
CA SER A 84 -6.33 -1.82 10.90
C SER A 84 -6.26 -3.28 10.45
N ASP A 85 -5.03 -3.79 10.38
CA ASP A 85 -4.77 -5.22 10.26
C ASP A 85 -4.26 -5.77 11.60
N PRO A 86 -4.74 -6.94 12.05
CA PRO A 86 -4.17 -7.63 13.20
C PRO A 86 -2.78 -8.17 12.82
N LEU A 87 -1.75 -7.67 13.51
CA LEU A 87 -0.36 -8.10 13.38
C LEU A 87 0.11 -8.86 14.61
N VAL A 88 0.90 -9.90 14.41
CA VAL A 88 1.69 -10.57 15.45
C VAL A 88 3.17 -10.36 15.19
N GLU A 89 3.96 -10.22 16.25
CA GLU A 89 5.41 -10.12 16.18
C GLU A 89 6.06 -11.42 16.67
N CYS A 90 7.02 -11.95 15.94
CA CYS A 90 7.84 -13.07 16.41
C CYS A 90 8.85 -12.56 17.45
N ARG A 91 8.80 -13.06 18.69
CA ARG A 91 9.71 -12.66 19.78
C ARG A 91 11.18 -12.97 19.53
N GLU A 92 11.48 -13.89 18.60
CA GLU A 92 12.85 -14.32 18.29
C GLU A 92 13.51 -13.50 17.19
N CYS A 93 12.78 -13.18 16.12
CA CYS A 93 13.34 -12.46 14.96
C CYS A 93 12.73 -11.08 14.73
N HIS A 94 11.79 -10.66 15.58
CA HIS A 94 11.07 -9.39 15.52
C HIS A 94 10.33 -9.13 14.20
N ALA A 95 10.15 -10.17 13.38
CA ALA A 95 9.38 -10.07 12.15
C ALA A 95 7.89 -9.95 12.48
N ARG A 96 7.23 -9.01 11.82
CA ARG A 96 5.79 -8.75 11.97
C ARG A 96 5.03 -9.40 10.84
N HIS A 97 3.97 -10.10 11.18
CA HIS A 97 3.14 -10.84 10.24
C HIS A 97 1.68 -10.52 10.44
N ARG A 98 0.96 -10.36 9.33
CA ARG A 98 -0.50 -10.30 9.32
C ARG A 98 -1.06 -11.66 9.70
N VAL A 99 -1.94 -11.68 10.71
CA VAL A 99 -2.54 -12.92 11.22
C VAL A 99 -3.28 -13.67 10.12
N ASP A 100 -3.98 -12.96 9.23
CA ASP A 100 -4.73 -13.55 8.12
C ASP A 100 -3.85 -14.15 6.99
N LYS A 101 -2.54 -13.89 7.02
CA LYS A 101 -1.58 -14.37 6.01
C LYS A 101 -0.67 -15.49 6.52
N LEU A 102 -0.82 -15.90 7.78
CA LEU A 102 -0.06 -17.02 8.32
C LEU A 102 -0.67 -18.34 7.84
N ALA A 103 0.13 -19.15 7.16
CA ALA A 103 -0.27 -20.51 6.78
C ALA A 103 -0.39 -21.43 8.01
N ASP A 104 0.46 -21.20 9.00
CA ASP A 104 0.45 -21.85 10.31
C ASP A 104 0.49 -20.76 11.39
N PRO A 105 -0.57 -20.62 12.22
CA PRO A 105 -0.64 -19.60 13.26
C PRO A 105 0.43 -19.71 14.34
N GLU A 106 1.07 -20.88 14.50
CA GLU A 106 2.09 -21.07 15.53
C GLU A 106 3.50 -20.90 15.00
N LYS A 107 3.72 -21.00 13.69
CA LYS A 107 5.06 -21.06 13.10
C LYS A 107 5.43 -19.76 12.39
N CYS A 108 6.53 -19.14 12.82
CA CYS A 108 7.06 -17.97 12.14
C CYS A 108 7.60 -18.33 10.75
N PRO A 109 7.10 -17.72 9.65
CA PRO A 109 7.56 -18.02 8.30
C PRO A 109 8.95 -17.44 8.00
N THR A 110 9.45 -16.51 8.83
CA THR A 110 10.76 -15.89 8.64
C THR A 110 11.90 -16.69 9.28
N CYS A 111 11.75 -17.15 10.53
CA CYS A 111 12.80 -17.90 11.23
C CYS A 111 12.49 -19.38 11.46
N GLY A 112 11.24 -19.82 11.23
CA GLY A 112 10.82 -21.21 11.37
C GLY A 112 10.50 -21.66 12.80
N ASN A 113 10.72 -20.82 13.82
CA ASN A 113 10.40 -21.13 15.21
C ASN A 113 8.89 -21.13 15.45
N SER A 114 8.44 -22.03 16.33
CA SER A 114 7.03 -22.18 16.71
C SER A 114 6.75 -21.62 18.10
N GLY A 115 5.54 -21.11 18.33
CA GLY A 115 5.10 -20.60 19.64
C GLY A 115 5.75 -19.27 20.05
N THR A 116 6.31 -18.53 19.10
CA THR A 116 7.09 -17.31 19.36
C THR A 116 6.29 -16.02 19.13
N PHE A 117 5.05 -16.11 18.64
CA PHE A 117 4.25 -14.94 18.32
C PHE A 117 3.72 -14.22 19.58
N THR A 118 3.71 -12.89 19.54
CA THR A 118 2.99 -12.07 20.52
C THR A 118 1.48 -12.18 20.33
N GLU A 119 0.73 -11.61 21.28
CA GLU A 119 -0.70 -11.37 21.05
C GLU A 119 -0.90 -10.45 19.84
N PRO A 120 -1.97 -10.68 19.05
CA PRO A 120 -2.33 -9.80 17.95
C PRO A 120 -2.55 -8.37 18.42
N LYS A 121 -1.97 -7.41 17.70
CA LYS A 121 -2.23 -5.99 17.89
C LYS A 121 -2.75 -5.40 16.60
N GLU A 122 -3.76 -4.55 16.73
CA GLU A 122 -4.29 -3.78 15.61
C GLU A 122 -3.27 -2.71 15.20
N PHE A 123 -2.90 -2.71 13.92
CA PHE A 123 -2.00 -1.71 13.35
C PHE A 123 -2.76 -0.88 12.33
N ASN A 124 -2.90 0.43 12.60
CA ASN A 124 -3.57 1.35 11.70
C ASN A 124 -2.77 1.47 10.39
N LEU A 125 -3.47 1.34 9.26
CA LEU A 125 -2.87 1.33 7.93
C LEU A 125 -2.84 2.71 7.25
N MET A 126 -3.43 3.75 7.86
CA MET A 126 -3.36 5.12 7.37
C MET A 126 -1.98 5.73 7.62
N PHE A 127 -1.51 6.54 6.69
CA PHE A 127 -0.31 7.33 6.91
C PHE A 127 -0.65 8.57 7.72
N LYS A 128 -0.04 8.72 8.90
CA LYS A 128 -0.14 9.92 9.73
C LYS A 128 0.96 10.92 9.35
N THR A 129 0.60 12.19 9.22
CA THR A 129 1.56 13.31 9.08
C THR A 129 1.03 14.56 9.77
N HIS A 130 1.80 15.65 9.77
CA HIS A 130 1.43 16.92 10.41
C HIS A 130 1.41 18.03 9.37
N MET A 131 0.29 18.75 9.28
CA MET A 131 0.10 19.87 8.38
C MET A 131 0.39 21.19 9.10
N GLY A 132 1.59 21.72 8.89
CA GLY A 132 1.98 23.00 9.47
C GLY A 132 3.48 23.06 9.75
N PRO A 133 3.97 24.21 10.21
CA PRO A 133 5.39 24.37 10.54
C PRO A 133 5.79 23.67 11.84
N VAL A 134 4.82 23.32 12.69
CA VAL A 134 5.04 22.70 14.00
C VAL A 134 4.44 21.31 14.01
N GLU A 135 5.25 20.35 14.44
CA GLU A 135 4.80 19.00 14.73
C GLU A 135 4.02 18.99 16.06
N SER A 136 2.70 19.05 15.97
CA SER A 136 1.80 19.00 17.12
C SER A 136 0.54 18.21 16.76
N ASP A 137 -0.08 17.58 17.76
CA ASP A 137 -1.31 16.78 17.58
C ASP A 137 -2.45 17.62 16.97
N ASP A 138 -2.49 18.93 17.25
CA ASP A 138 -3.46 19.86 16.66
C ASP A 138 -3.34 19.97 15.12
N ASN A 139 -2.18 19.63 14.56
CA ASN A 139 -1.87 19.69 13.13
C ASN A 139 -1.91 18.30 12.47
N GLU A 140 -2.32 17.26 13.19
CA GLU A 140 -2.36 15.89 12.68
C GLU A 140 -3.34 15.77 11.49
N ILE A 141 -2.89 15.10 10.43
CA ILE A 141 -3.69 14.74 9.26
C ILE A 141 -3.35 13.33 8.78
N TYR A 142 -4.26 12.71 8.03
CA TYR A 142 -4.08 11.37 7.49
C TYR A 142 -4.12 11.34 5.95
N LEU A 143 -3.36 10.40 5.40
CA LEU A 143 -3.25 10.00 3.99
C LEU A 143 -3.67 8.53 3.83
#